data_AF-A0A2T0A8L7-F1
#
_entry.id   AF-A0A2T0A8L7-F1
#
_cell.length_a   1.000
_cell.length_b   1.000
_cell.length_c   1.000
_cell.angle_alpha   90.00
_cell.angle_beta   90.00
_cell.angle_gamma   90.00
#
_symmetry.space_group_name_H-M   'P 1'
#
loop_
_entity.id
_entity.type
_entity.pdbx_description
1 polymer ?
#
loop_
_entity_poly.entity_id
_entity_poly.type
_entity_poly.pdbx_seq_one_letter_code
_entity_poly.pdbx_strand_id
1 'polypeptide(L)'
;MTAHAPYTAKLNGDTGAARPIPLDQFDSVFGSLIELSSEALGGKAVDVSDEFFCAAQNLLKVPPSVSMKGQFGPNGALFDGWESRRHNPTYDWTIIKLGALGSIVGCDVDTGHFSGNESPASGVWGAYVPEGESIKEESPLWTPLLPVTPLGPAQRHLFLLSHPSSPVTHLKLTMHPDGGLGRFRAYGHVIPPPPPAKPTGEAVDLAYVLNGGTVTGESDQHFGRGGNLILPGRGKDMGDGWETRRSRGRLGTGKGDWVVVKLAEPGYLEWVDIDTLHFVGNFPNSAELYGIISNDTDAGWTRILDNTKLGPHRHHYYQLSHPDKAWTHVRLDIHPDGGVKRLRLYGRPKSQYPDYSALVPLPHPAEFEKTVNGAPNGISASHAPSFSRSVPKIPAVPLTPSAFAPYGSVIQSYPDERSAPKEIKIKTVNFGTARKFNHLAPVEYVAPPAGRFGGKDVPEGQVNFCVFRCEPQNGVRRSEAGKQQWDVKVLERHEFSTQAFVPMGGAKEGEGNYLVLVALPGPDGQPDLSTLRAFMASHSQGISYHVNVWHHPLISLGNDKQDFACIVYETGVPEVDCEIKWFEEGTVAVVEEV
;
A
#
# COMPACT_ATOMS: atom_id res chain seq x y z
N MET A 1 50.31 -8.90 -42.52
CA MET A 1 50.19 -7.42 -42.47
C MET A 1 49.00 -7.03 -43.34
N THR A 2 47.83 -6.91 -42.72
CA THR A 2 46.63 -6.38 -43.36
C THR A 2 46.05 -5.39 -42.37
N ALA A 3 46.29 -4.11 -42.65
CA ALA A 3 45.85 -3.00 -41.83
C ALA A 3 44.32 -2.90 -41.90
N HIS A 4 43.66 -3.04 -40.75
CA HIS A 4 42.26 -2.65 -40.61
C HIS A 4 42.18 -1.11 -40.60
N ALA A 5 41.36 -0.58 -41.50
CA ALA A 5 41.12 0.84 -41.67
C ALA A 5 40.42 1.45 -40.42
N PRO A 6 40.71 2.71 -40.07
CA PRO A 6 40.06 3.38 -38.94
C PRO A 6 38.57 3.65 -39.25
N TYR A 7 37.71 3.25 -38.31
CA TYR A 7 36.27 3.46 -38.34
C TYR A 7 35.96 4.96 -38.27
N THR A 8 35.78 5.59 -39.43
CA THR A 8 35.21 6.94 -39.53
C THR A 8 33.71 6.77 -39.72
N ALA A 9 32.95 6.94 -38.64
CA ALA A 9 31.50 6.94 -38.69
C ALA A 9 31.04 8.13 -39.53
N LYS A 10 30.42 7.86 -40.68
CA LYS A 10 29.70 8.86 -41.46
C LYS A 10 28.47 9.29 -40.66
N LEU A 11 28.56 10.44 -39.98
CA LEU A 11 27.42 11.26 -39.64
C LEU A 11 26.81 11.74 -40.96
N ASN A 12 25.68 11.15 -41.37
CA ASN A 12 24.63 11.81 -42.13
C ASN A 12 23.53 10.79 -42.47
N GLY A 13 22.47 10.88 -41.69
CA GLY A 13 21.17 10.27 -41.89
C GLY A 13 20.31 10.88 -40.79
N ASP A 14 19.25 11.57 -41.18
CA ASP A 14 18.30 12.24 -40.29
C ASP A 14 17.69 11.21 -39.31
N THR A 15 18.35 10.99 -38.18
CA THR A 15 17.84 10.16 -37.09
C THR A 15 17.19 11.11 -36.11
N GLY A 16 15.92 10.86 -35.74
CA GLY A 16 15.21 11.57 -34.67
C GLY A 16 15.90 11.35 -33.32
N ALA A 17 17.07 11.97 -33.16
CA ALA A 17 18.03 11.69 -32.10
C ALA A 17 17.51 12.20 -30.75
N ALA A 18 17.88 11.51 -29.69
CA ALA A 18 17.66 11.99 -28.34
C ALA A 18 18.42 13.32 -28.12
N ARG A 19 17.82 14.25 -27.38
CA ARG A 19 18.44 15.53 -27.03
C ARG A 19 18.83 15.58 -25.56
N PRO A 20 19.97 16.19 -25.20
CA PRO A 20 20.32 16.38 -23.80
C PRO A 20 19.35 17.36 -23.12
N ILE A 21 19.07 17.12 -21.84
CA ILE A 21 18.21 17.95 -20.99
C ILE A 21 19.02 18.50 -19.81
N PRO A 22 18.97 19.81 -19.53
CA PRO A 22 19.54 20.37 -18.31
C PRO A 22 18.96 19.75 -17.03
N LEU A 23 19.78 19.57 -16.00
CA LEU A 23 19.37 18.90 -14.75
C LEU A 23 18.21 19.62 -14.03
N ASP A 24 18.13 20.94 -14.15
CA ASP A 24 17.06 21.77 -13.58
C ASP A 24 15.72 21.61 -14.29
N GLN A 25 15.69 21.01 -15.49
CA GLN A 25 14.47 20.67 -16.22
C GLN A 25 13.97 19.25 -15.91
N PHE A 26 14.67 18.48 -15.07
CA PHE A 26 14.33 17.09 -14.79
C PHE A 26 12.86 16.92 -14.40
N ASP A 27 12.37 17.65 -13.40
CA ASP A 27 11.02 17.42 -12.88
C ASP A 27 9.94 17.78 -13.92
N SER A 28 10.17 18.82 -14.73
CA SER A 28 9.25 19.21 -15.79
C SER A 28 9.17 18.21 -16.96
N VAL A 29 10.20 17.38 -17.16
CA VAL A 29 10.30 16.45 -18.29
C VAL A 29 10.05 15.00 -17.87
N PHE A 30 10.63 14.57 -16.75
CA PHE A 30 10.63 13.19 -16.28
C PHE A 30 9.93 13.00 -14.93
N GLY A 31 9.56 14.09 -14.22
CA GLY A 31 9.05 14.02 -12.85
C GLY A 31 7.78 13.18 -12.68
N SER A 32 6.90 13.16 -13.69
CA SER A 32 5.67 12.35 -13.69
C SER A 32 5.83 10.96 -14.34
N LEU A 33 7.03 10.60 -14.79
CA LEU A 33 7.30 9.33 -15.46
C LEU A 33 7.81 8.28 -14.46
N ILE A 34 7.62 7.00 -14.82
CA ILE A 34 8.10 5.87 -14.04
C ILE A 34 9.50 5.49 -14.50
N GLU A 35 10.39 5.22 -13.55
CA GLU A 35 11.68 4.60 -13.84
C GLU A 35 11.49 3.09 -14.06
N LEU A 36 11.39 2.68 -15.32
CA LEU A 36 11.12 1.30 -15.73
C LEU A 36 12.31 0.35 -15.47
N SER A 37 13.52 0.89 -15.38
CA SER A 37 14.75 0.14 -15.10
C SER A 37 14.96 -0.15 -13.60
N SER A 38 14.21 0.50 -12.71
CA SER A 38 14.43 0.46 -11.27
C SER A 38 14.27 -0.94 -10.69
N GLU A 39 15.18 -1.33 -9.79
CA GLU A 39 15.05 -2.58 -9.04
C GLU A 39 13.76 -2.62 -8.19
N ALA A 40 13.25 -1.46 -7.77
CA ALA A 40 12.01 -1.38 -6.98
C ALA A 40 10.75 -1.70 -7.79
N LEU A 41 10.80 -1.55 -9.12
CA LEU A 41 9.77 -2.04 -10.04
C LEU A 41 10.04 -3.50 -10.45
N GLY A 42 11.19 -4.07 -10.09
CA GLY A 42 11.61 -5.42 -10.47
C GLY A 42 12.65 -5.48 -11.59
N GLY A 43 13.25 -4.35 -11.97
CA GLY A 43 14.32 -4.28 -12.96
C GLY A 43 15.57 -5.07 -12.56
N LYS A 44 16.18 -5.77 -13.53
CA LYS A 44 17.33 -6.66 -13.29
C LYS A 44 18.35 -6.58 -14.42
N ALA A 45 19.63 -6.52 -14.09
CA ALA A 45 20.69 -6.86 -15.04
C ALA A 45 20.68 -8.37 -15.25
N VAL A 46 20.39 -8.82 -16.48
CA VAL A 46 20.22 -10.24 -16.82
C VAL A 46 21.42 -10.83 -17.55
N ASP A 47 22.26 -9.98 -18.14
CA ASP A 47 23.52 -10.37 -18.77
C ASP A 47 24.47 -9.17 -18.85
N VAL A 48 25.78 -9.43 -18.92
CA VAL A 48 26.83 -8.41 -18.90
C VAL A 48 28.12 -8.93 -19.54
N SER A 49 28.84 -8.06 -20.25
CA SER A 49 30.14 -8.40 -20.84
C SER A 49 31.24 -8.61 -19.80
N ASP A 50 31.37 -7.66 -18.87
CA ASP A 50 32.34 -7.67 -17.78
C ASP A 50 31.83 -6.83 -16.60
N GLU A 51 32.00 -7.34 -15.39
CA GLU A 51 31.64 -6.68 -14.13
C GLU A 51 32.75 -6.81 -13.08
N PHE A 52 34.00 -6.82 -13.55
CA PHE A 52 35.16 -7.18 -12.74
C PHE A 52 35.36 -6.32 -11.50
N PHE A 53 35.18 -5.00 -11.62
CA PHE A 53 35.35 -4.09 -10.49
C PHE A 53 34.06 -3.94 -9.72
N CYS A 54 32.93 -3.71 -10.40
CA CYS A 54 31.63 -3.52 -9.76
C CYS A 54 30.49 -4.11 -10.59
N ALA A 55 29.51 -4.73 -9.93
CA ALA A 55 28.38 -5.42 -10.55
C ALA A 55 27.43 -4.50 -11.34
N ALA A 56 26.98 -4.95 -12.52
CA ALA A 56 26.04 -4.18 -13.35
C ALA A 56 24.69 -3.91 -12.66
N GLN A 57 24.24 -4.80 -11.77
CA GLN A 57 23.01 -4.62 -11.00
C GLN A 57 22.99 -3.32 -10.16
N ASN A 58 24.17 -2.79 -9.78
CA ASN A 58 24.25 -1.53 -9.03
C ASN A 58 23.68 -0.33 -9.79
N LEU A 59 23.62 -0.39 -11.13
CA LEU A 59 23.05 0.66 -11.97
C LEU A 59 21.59 0.95 -11.64
N LEU A 60 20.85 -0.07 -11.18
CA LEU A 60 19.39 -0.08 -11.05
C LEU A 60 18.91 0.26 -9.63
N LYS A 61 19.84 0.54 -8.71
CA LYS A 61 19.54 0.88 -7.33
C LYS A 61 18.76 2.21 -7.26
N VAL A 62 17.74 2.23 -6.41
CA VAL A 62 16.91 3.42 -6.14
C VAL A 62 17.72 4.65 -5.68
N PRO A 63 18.59 4.56 -4.64
CA PRO A 63 19.35 5.72 -4.19
C PRO A 63 20.43 6.15 -5.20
N PRO A 64 20.83 7.43 -5.23
CA PRO A 64 22.00 7.91 -5.98
C PRO A 64 23.26 7.11 -5.65
N SER A 65 24.24 7.11 -6.56
CA SER A 65 25.55 6.51 -6.29
C SER A 65 26.23 7.22 -5.11
N VAL A 66 26.88 6.45 -4.24
CA VAL A 66 27.63 6.98 -3.09
C VAL A 66 29.13 6.94 -3.32
N SER A 67 29.85 7.93 -2.78
CA SER A 67 31.30 7.95 -2.85
C SER A 67 31.89 6.87 -1.96
N MET A 68 32.73 6.02 -2.53
CA MET A 68 33.47 4.96 -1.84
C MET A 68 34.97 5.28 -1.76
N LYS A 69 35.32 6.57 -1.89
CA LYS A 69 36.72 7.04 -1.95
C LYS A 69 37.52 6.54 -0.73
N GLY A 70 38.66 5.93 -1.01
CA GLY A 70 39.57 5.38 0.01
C GLY A 70 39.22 3.96 0.47
N GLN A 71 38.16 3.35 -0.06
CA GLN A 71 37.84 1.95 0.17
C GLN A 71 38.36 1.08 -0.98
N PHE A 72 38.94 -0.08 -0.64
CA PHE A 72 39.55 -1.00 -1.59
C PHE A 72 39.06 -2.42 -1.33
N GLY A 73 38.71 -3.11 -2.41
CA GLY A 73 38.44 -4.55 -2.42
C GLY A 73 39.57 -5.33 -3.09
N PRO A 74 39.42 -6.66 -3.23
CA PRO A 74 40.42 -7.53 -3.84
C PRO A 74 40.83 -7.12 -5.27
N ASN A 75 39.92 -6.48 -6.00
CA ASN A 75 40.10 -6.10 -7.40
C ASN A 75 40.58 -4.65 -7.58
N GLY A 76 40.52 -3.78 -6.56
CA GLY A 76 40.87 -2.36 -6.68
C GLY A 76 40.05 -1.45 -5.79
N ALA A 77 39.99 -0.16 -6.15
CA ALA A 77 39.11 0.80 -5.48
C ALA A 77 37.64 0.37 -5.64
N LEU A 78 36.85 0.52 -4.59
CA LEU A 78 35.42 0.23 -4.64
C LEU A 78 34.66 1.43 -5.23
N PHE A 79 33.63 1.15 -6.02
CA PHE A 79 32.67 2.14 -6.50
C PHE A 79 31.24 1.63 -6.28
N ASP A 80 30.29 2.55 -6.16
CA ASP A 80 28.86 2.22 -6.14
C ASP A 80 28.26 2.46 -7.53
N GLY A 81 28.49 1.50 -8.43
CA GLY A 81 28.10 1.55 -9.83
C GLY A 81 28.45 0.26 -10.57
N TRP A 82 28.48 0.30 -11.90
CA TRP A 82 29.05 -0.73 -12.77
C TRP A 82 30.42 -0.27 -13.24
N GLU A 83 31.44 -1.13 -13.19
CA GLU A 83 32.77 -0.83 -13.73
C GLU A 83 33.41 -2.10 -14.29
N SER A 84 33.86 -2.01 -15.55
CA SER A 84 34.50 -3.10 -16.28
C SER A 84 36.03 -3.02 -16.27
N ARG A 85 36.71 -4.10 -16.70
CA ARG A 85 38.16 -4.11 -16.92
C ARG A 85 38.59 -3.10 -17.99
N ARG A 86 39.77 -2.52 -17.77
CA ARG A 86 40.43 -1.62 -18.72
C ARG A 86 40.87 -2.35 -20.00
N HIS A 87 40.94 -1.57 -21.08
CA HIS A 87 41.51 -1.96 -22.38
C HIS A 87 40.62 -2.94 -23.18
N ASN A 88 39.30 -2.80 -23.07
CA ASN A 88 38.39 -3.42 -24.01
C ASN A 88 38.64 -2.79 -25.40
N PRO A 89 38.92 -3.57 -26.46
CA PRO A 89 39.19 -3.01 -27.78
C PRO A 89 37.93 -2.52 -28.51
N THR A 90 36.73 -2.87 -28.00
CA THR A 90 35.45 -2.56 -28.65
C THR A 90 34.52 -1.74 -27.75
N TYR A 91 33.78 -2.40 -26.86
CA TYR A 91 32.80 -1.83 -25.94
C TYR A 91 32.38 -2.86 -24.90
N ASP A 92 31.95 -2.39 -23.75
CA ASP A 92 31.24 -3.19 -22.75
C ASP A 92 29.73 -2.97 -22.83
N TRP A 93 28.96 -3.95 -22.38
CA TRP A 93 27.50 -3.90 -22.44
C TRP A 93 26.86 -4.61 -21.26
N THR A 94 25.64 -4.20 -20.93
CA THR A 94 24.75 -4.95 -20.03
C THR A 94 23.34 -4.97 -20.60
N ILE A 95 22.67 -6.11 -20.45
CA ILE A 95 21.25 -6.29 -20.78
C ILE A 95 20.45 -6.15 -19.50
N ILE A 96 19.48 -5.26 -19.53
CA ILE A 96 18.60 -4.92 -18.41
C ILE A 96 17.19 -5.35 -18.79
N LYS A 97 16.60 -6.28 -18.02
CA LYS A 97 15.16 -6.55 -18.05
C LYS A 97 14.43 -5.48 -17.25
N LEU A 98 13.47 -4.81 -17.87
CA LEU A 98 12.64 -3.80 -17.20
C LEU A 98 11.68 -4.45 -16.21
N GLY A 99 11.29 -3.71 -15.17
CA GLY A 99 10.31 -4.17 -14.17
C GLY A 99 8.89 -4.33 -14.73
N ALA A 100 8.59 -3.62 -15.83
CA ALA A 100 7.31 -3.70 -16.53
C ALA A 100 7.52 -3.49 -18.04
N LEU A 101 6.55 -3.95 -18.84
CA LEU A 101 6.42 -3.54 -20.23
C LEU A 101 6.18 -2.02 -20.28
N GLY A 102 6.90 -1.31 -21.13
CA GLY A 102 6.72 0.14 -21.23
C GLY A 102 7.27 0.75 -22.50
N SER A 103 6.94 2.03 -22.69
CA SER A 103 7.53 2.90 -23.71
C SER A 103 8.51 3.87 -23.06
N ILE A 104 9.73 3.94 -23.57
CA ILE A 104 10.80 4.79 -23.02
C ILE A 104 10.66 6.19 -23.59
N VAL A 105 10.60 7.19 -22.73
CA VAL A 105 10.57 8.61 -23.11
C VAL A 105 11.98 9.21 -23.06
N GLY A 106 12.80 8.76 -22.13
CA GLY A 106 14.18 9.21 -22.00
C GLY A 106 14.97 8.41 -20.97
N CYS A 107 16.22 8.78 -20.76
CA CYS A 107 17.09 8.14 -19.80
C CYS A 107 18.03 9.12 -19.09
N ASP A 108 18.59 8.65 -17.99
CA ASP A 108 19.67 9.28 -17.25
C ASP A 108 20.85 8.31 -17.18
N VAL A 109 21.98 8.74 -17.74
CA VAL A 109 23.24 8.01 -17.68
C VAL A 109 24.16 8.75 -16.70
N ASP A 110 24.26 8.23 -15.48
CA ASP A 110 24.99 8.88 -14.40
C ASP A 110 26.39 8.29 -14.27
N THR A 111 27.40 9.14 -14.36
CA THR A 111 28.83 8.81 -14.15
C THR A 111 29.30 9.17 -12.74
N GLY A 112 28.38 9.45 -11.82
CA GLY A 112 28.65 9.91 -10.46
C GLY A 112 29.76 9.13 -9.75
N HIS A 113 30.72 9.88 -9.21
CA HIS A 113 31.95 9.41 -8.54
C HIS A 113 33.00 8.75 -9.44
N PHE A 114 32.73 8.49 -10.72
CA PHE A 114 33.75 8.09 -11.70
C PHE A 114 34.37 9.34 -12.33
N SER A 115 35.69 9.51 -12.19
CA SER A 115 36.42 10.69 -12.64
C SER A 115 37.82 10.32 -13.10
N GLY A 116 38.01 10.25 -14.40
CA GLY A 116 39.17 9.67 -15.10
C GLY A 116 39.01 8.18 -15.43
N ASN A 117 37.95 7.53 -14.96
CA ASN A 117 37.58 6.14 -15.23
C ASN A 117 36.09 5.97 -15.57
N GLU A 118 35.37 7.06 -15.80
CA GLU A 118 34.00 7.04 -16.32
C GLU A 118 33.94 6.40 -17.71
N SER A 119 32.77 5.90 -18.08
CA SER A 119 32.51 5.55 -19.47
C SER A 119 32.64 6.81 -20.35
N PRO A 120 33.53 6.83 -21.38
CA PRO A 120 33.70 7.99 -22.23
C PRO A 120 32.48 8.32 -23.09
N ALA A 121 31.72 7.30 -23.48
CA ALA A 121 30.49 7.42 -24.24
C ALA A 121 29.59 6.19 -24.03
N SER A 122 28.28 6.39 -24.09
CA SER A 122 27.30 5.30 -23.97
C SER A 122 26.23 5.34 -25.04
N GLY A 123 25.72 4.17 -25.39
CA GLY A 123 24.53 3.99 -26.23
C GLY A 123 23.46 3.19 -25.49
N VAL A 124 22.20 3.35 -25.91
CA VAL A 124 21.05 2.62 -25.34
C VAL A 124 20.21 2.04 -26.48
N TRP A 125 19.85 0.77 -26.34
CA TRP A 125 18.99 0.05 -27.27
C TRP A 125 17.81 -0.55 -26.53
N GLY A 126 16.69 -0.73 -27.23
CA GLY A 126 15.48 -1.34 -26.70
C GLY A 126 15.01 -2.52 -27.52
N ALA A 127 14.44 -3.53 -26.86
CA ALA A 127 13.83 -4.68 -27.51
C ALA A 127 12.57 -5.12 -26.76
N TYR A 128 11.56 -5.55 -27.54
CA TYR A 128 10.46 -6.34 -27.02
C TYR A 128 10.84 -7.82 -27.10
N VAL A 129 10.92 -8.46 -25.94
CA VAL A 129 11.17 -9.89 -25.79
C VAL A 129 9.93 -10.51 -25.15
N PRO A 130 9.29 -11.51 -25.80
CA PRO A 130 8.15 -12.21 -25.24
C PRO A 130 8.43 -12.85 -23.88
N GLU A 131 7.37 -13.08 -23.11
CA GLU A 131 7.49 -13.73 -21.81
C GLU A 131 8.06 -15.15 -21.93
N GLY A 132 8.99 -15.51 -21.04
CA GLY A 132 9.67 -16.81 -21.04
C GLY A 132 10.88 -16.91 -21.98
N GLU A 133 11.11 -15.93 -22.85
CA GLU A 133 12.26 -15.87 -23.74
C GLU A 133 13.43 -15.08 -23.15
N SER A 134 14.63 -15.28 -23.71
CA SER A 134 15.84 -14.52 -23.39
C SER A 134 16.41 -13.86 -24.63
N ILE A 135 17.13 -12.76 -24.45
CA ILE A 135 17.77 -12.02 -25.54
C ILE A 135 19.28 -11.97 -25.31
N LYS A 136 20.04 -12.08 -26.40
CA LYS A 136 21.51 -11.95 -26.41
C LYS A 136 21.94 -10.59 -26.96
N GLU A 137 23.19 -10.23 -26.72
CA GLU A 137 23.79 -8.97 -27.17
C GLU A 137 23.66 -8.78 -28.68
N GLU A 138 23.97 -9.82 -29.45
CA GLU A 138 24.03 -9.85 -30.91
C GLU A 138 22.66 -9.98 -31.59
N SER A 139 21.56 -9.97 -30.81
CA SER A 139 20.22 -10.16 -31.34
C SER A 139 19.81 -9.07 -32.34
N PRO A 140 19.18 -9.42 -33.48
CA PRO A 140 18.68 -8.43 -34.43
C PRO A 140 17.43 -7.68 -33.93
N LEU A 141 16.87 -8.06 -32.77
CA LEU A 141 15.69 -7.40 -32.17
C LEU A 141 16.03 -6.04 -31.53
N TRP A 142 17.30 -5.74 -31.33
CA TRP A 142 17.73 -4.47 -30.74
C TRP A 142 17.44 -3.30 -31.68
N THR A 143 16.69 -2.33 -31.17
CA THR A 143 16.42 -1.05 -31.85
C THR A 143 17.14 0.10 -31.12
N PRO A 144 17.83 1.01 -31.83
CA PRO A 144 18.59 2.07 -31.18
C PRO A 144 17.64 3.10 -30.57
N LEU A 145 17.86 3.46 -29.30
CA LEU A 145 17.12 4.52 -28.59
C LEU A 145 18.00 5.76 -28.38
N LEU A 146 19.23 5.56 -27.88
CA LEU A 146 20.25 6.59 -27.74
C LEU A 146 21.47 6.18 -28.58
N PRO A 147 21.85 6.96 -29.62
CA PRO A 147 23.12 6.72 -30.31
C PRO A 147 24.29 6.85 -29.34
N VAL A 148 25.44 6.28 -29.70
CA VAL A 148 26.66 6.41 -28.87
C VAL A 148 26.99 7.89 -28.66
N THR A 149 26.82 8.34 -27.43
CA THR A 149 26.86 9.76 -27.05
C THR A 149 27.96 9.98 -26.01
N PRO A 150 28.85 10.97 -26.20
CA PRO A 150 29.88 11.30 -25.22
C PRO A 150 29.30 11.64 -23.84
N LEU A 151 29.99 11.20 -22.81
CA LEU A 151 29.70 11.51 -21.41
C LEU A 151 30.88 12.28 -20.81
N GLY A 152 30.61 13.06 -19.77
CA GLY A 152 31.62 13.71 -18.94
C GLY A 152 31.76 13.03 -17.58
N PRO A 153 32.82 13.35 -16.81
CA PRO A 153 33.10 12.72 -15.53
C PRO A 153 32.15 13.17 -14.42
N ALA A 154 31.88 12.26 -13.48
CA ALA A 154 31.24 12.51 -12.18
C ALA A 154 29.94 13.33 -12.23
N GLN A 155 29.12 13.12 -13.25
CA GLN A 155 27.88 13.87 -13.46
C GLN A 155 26.76 13.03 -14.07
N ARG A 156 25.52 13.52 -13.92
CA ARG A 156 24.32 13.00 -14.56
C ARG A 156 24.18 13.52 -15.99
N HIS A 157 23.66 12.68 -16.88
CA HIS A 157 23.40 13.02 -18.28
C HIS A 157 21.98 12.62 -18.64
N LEU A 158 21.10 13.61 -18.74
CA LEU A 158 19.69 13.39 -19.07
C LEU A 158 19.49 13.47 -20.59
N PHE A 159 18.84 12.47 -21.16
CA PHE A 159 18.53 12.41 -22.58
C PHE A 159 17.03 12.19 -22.78
N LEU A 160 16.39 13.08 -23.55
CA LEU A 160 14.99 12.95 -23.97
C LEU A 160 14.95 12.42 -25.40
N LEU A 161 14.24 11.32 -25.64
CA LEU A 161 14.04 10.80 -26.99
C LEU A 161 13.17 11.76 -27.81
N SER A 162 13.35 11.79 -29.13
CA SER A 162 12.50 12.63 -30.02
C SER A 162 11.02 12.24 -29.92
N HIS A 163 10.74 10.95 -29.76
CA HIS A 163 9.43 10.39 -29.47
C HIS A 163 9.57 9.24 -28.49
N PRO A 164 8.51 8.90 -27.71
CA PRO A 164 8.49 7.69 -26.92
C PRO A 164 8.80 6.46 -27.79
N SER A 165 9.57 5.51 -27.26
CA SER A 165 9.92 4.30 -27.99
C SER A 165 8.68 3.43 -28.24
N SER A 166 8.80 2.53 -29.21
CA SER A 166 7.93 1.35 -29.25
C SER A 166 8.00 0.58 -27.91
N PRO A 167 6.97 -0.22 -27.56
CA PRO A 167 6.97 -1.01 -26.34
C PRO A 167 8.21 -1.91 -26.23
N VAL A 168 8.87 -1.91 -25.09
CA VAL A 168 10.08 -2.70 -24.82
C VAL A 168 9.97 -3.40 -23.46
N THR A 169 10.60 -4.57 -23.36
CA THR A 169 10.77 -5.32 -22.10
C THR A 169 12.22 -5.38 -21.64
N HIS A 170 13.17 -5.12 -22.55
CA HIS A 170 14.59 -5.13 -22.26
C HIS A 170 15.29 -3.91 -22.87
N LEU A 171 16.36 -3.48 -22.19
CA LEU A 171 17.31 -2.49 -22.67
C LEU A 171 18.72 -3.09 -22.76
N LYS A 172 19.52 -2.60 -23.70
CA LYS A 172 20.97 -2.84 -23.74
C LYS A 172 21.67 -1.50 -23.60
N LEU A 173 22.45 -1.37 -22.53
CA LEU A 173 23.30 -0.21 -22.26
C LEU A 173 24.74 -0.56 -22.65
N THR A 174 25.43 0.34 -23.33
CA THR A 174 26.84 0.14 -23.75
C THR A 174 27.78 1.18 -23.16
N MET A 175 29.03 0.81 -22.92
CA MET A 175 30.15 1.68 -22.55
C MET A 175 31.22 1.60 -23.63
N HIS A 176 31.67 2.74 -24.14
CA HIS A 176 32.62 2.79 -25.27
C HIS A 176 33.95 3.47 -24.87
N PRO A 177 35.08 2.72 -24.85
CA PRO A 177 35.18 1.26 -24.96
C PRO A 177 34.97 0.51 -23.62
N ASP A 178 35.30 1.13 -22.50
CA ASP A 178 35.20 0.57 -21.15
C ASP A 178 35.11 1.73 -20.14
N GLY A 179 34.96 1.42 -18.86
CA GLY A 179 34.94 2.41 -17.78
C GLY A 179 33.88 2.09 -16.73
N GLY A 180 33.35 3.15 -16.10
CA GLY A 180 32.34 3.00 -15.07
C GLY A 180 31.17 3.99 -15.15
N LEU A 181 30.04 3.54 -14.62
CA LEU A 181 28.77 4.26 -14.53
C LEU A 181 28.20 4.11 -13.12
N GLY A 182 27.75 5.20 -12.51
CA GLY A 182 27.11 5.21 -11.19
C GLY A 182 25.70 4.65 -11.22
N ARG A 183 24.83 5.17 -12.10
CA ARG A 183 23.43 4.74 -12.25
C ARG A 183 22.99 4.79 -13.71
N PHE A 184 21.98 3.98 -14.01
CA PHE A 184 21.23 4.10 -15.24
C PHE A 184 19.74 4.10 -14.94
N ARG A 185 19.03 5.12 -15.40
CA ARG A 185 17.58 5.24 -15.22
C ARG A 185 16.91 5.38 -16.57
N ALA A 186 15.90 4.55 -16.84
CA ALA A 186 15.08 4.66 -18.04
C ALA A 186 13.67 5.09 -17.66
N TYR A 187 13.28 6.29 -18.08
CA TYR A 187 12.00 6.91 -17.74
C TYR A 187 10.98 6.70 -18.85
N GLY A 188 9.77 6.31 -18.47
CA GLY A 188 8.74 5.99 -19.45
C GLY A 188 7.36 5.77 -18.86
N HIS A 189 6.47 5.30 -19.73
CA HIS A 189 5.12 4.91 -19.38
C HIS A 189 5.03 3.38 -19.29
N VAL A 190 4.48 2.89 -18.19
CA VAL A 190 4.06 1.49 -18.09
C VAL A 190 2.92 1.25 -19.07
N ILE A 191 2.98 0.15 -19.80
CA ILE A 191 1.88 -0.34 -20.64
C ILE A 191 1.22 -1.47 -19.86
N PRO A 192 0.04 -1.23 -19.25
CA PRO A 192 -0.63 -2.24 -18.47
C PRO A 192 -1.09 -3.40 -19.36
N PRO A 193 -1.22 -4.62 -18.82
CA PRO A 193 -1.85 -5.71 -19.55
C PRO A 193 -3.29 -5.34 -19.90
N PRO A 194 -3.84 -5.87 -21.01
CA PRO A 194 -5.24 -5.64 -21.35
C PRO A 194 -6.14 -6.15 -20.21
N PRO A 195 -7.22 -5.43 -19.89
CA PRO A 195 -8.15 -5.87 -18.86
C PRO A 195 -8.75 -7.23 -19.22
N PRO A 196 -9.10 -8.07 -18.23
CA PRO A 196 -9.74 -9.34 -18.49
C PRO A 196 -11.05 -9.15 -19.26
N ALA A 197 -11.35 -10.07 -20.18
CA ALA A 197 -12.55 -10.00 -21.03
C ALA A 197 -13.86 -10.05 -20.24
N LYS A 198 -13.83 -10.56 -19.01
CA LYS A 198 -14.95 -10.56 -18.08
C LYS A 198 -14.51 -9.94 -16.74
N PRO A 199 -15.38 -9.17 -16.08
CA PRO A 199 -15.09 -8.68 -14.74
C PRO A 199 -14.91 -9.86 -13.77
N THR A 200 -13.86 -9.84 -12.94
CA THR A 200 -13.54 -10.93 -12.01
C THR A 200 -14.36 -10.88 -10.71
N GLY A 201 -15.05 -9.76 -10.45
CA GLY A 201 -15.71 -9.45 -9.17
C GLY A 201 -14.75 -8.97 -8.07
N GLU A 202 -13.45 -9.13 -8.27
CA GLU A 202 -12.38 -8.85 -7.30
C GLU A 202 -12.02 -7.36 -7.21
N ALA A 203 -11.37 -6.99 -6.10
CA ALA A 203 -10.85 -5.65 -5.90
C ALA A 203 -9.63 -5.45 -6.79
N VAL A 204 -9.59 -4.32 -7.49
CA VAL A 204 -8.42 -3.88 -8.25
C VAL A 204 -7.81 -2.68 -7.54
N ASP A 205 -6.49 -2.71 -7.30
CA ASP A 205 -5.77 -1.50 -6.91
C ASP A 205 -5.65 -0.57 -8.13
N LEU A 206 -6.49 0.46 -8.17
CA LEU A 206 -6.54 1.45 -9.26
C LEU A 206 -5.41 2.48 -9.17
N ALA A 207 -4.70 2.57 -8.04
CA ALA A 207 -3.48 3.36 -7.93
C ALA A 207 -2.26 2.63 -8.49
N TYR A 208 -2.33 1.29 -8.58
CA TYR A 208 -1.16 0.46 -8.85
C TYR A 208 -0.49 0.78 -10.18
N VAL A 209 0.85 0.91 -10.15
CA VAL A 209 1.62 1.29 -11.33
C VAL A 209 1.49 0.28 -12.48
N LEU A 210 1.43 -1.03 -12.18
CA LEU A 210 1.30 -2.06 -13.22
C LEU A 210 -0.11 -2.16 -13.81
N ASN A 211 -1.11 -1.59 -13.12
CA ASN A 211 -2.45 -1.42 -13.66
C ASN A 211 -2.56 -0.13 -14.50
N GLY A 212 -1.55 0.75 -14.48
CA GLY A 212 -1.52 2.01 -15.22
C GLY A 212 -1.72 3.25 -14.35
N GLY A 213 -1.76 3.12 -13.03
CA GLY A 213 -1.78 4.27 -12.13
C GLY A 213 -0.51 5.12 -12.28
N THR A 214 -0.65 6.44 -12.17
CA THR A 214 0.47 7.39 -12.34
C THR A 214 0.40 8.52 -11.32
N VAL A 215 1.56 9.07 -10.96
CA VAL A 215 1.63 10.28 -10.12
C VAL A 215 1.75 11.50 -11.01
N THR A 216 0.86 12.46 -10.81
CA THR A 216 0.72 13.65 -11.67
C THR A 216 1.17 14.94 -10.99
N GLY A 217 1.37 14.92 -9.67
CA GLY A 217 1.92 16.05 -8.93
C GLY A 217 2.17 15.70 -7.47
N GLU A 218 3.04 16.48 -6.84
CA GLU A 218 3.41 16.35 -5.42
C GLU A 218 3.96 17.67 -4.86
N SER A 219 3.85 17.87 -3.54
CA SER A 219 4.26 19.12 -2.87
C SER A 219 5.76 19.25 -2.60
N ASP A 220 6.39 18.17 -2.15
CA ASP A 220 7.79 18.10 -1.73
C ASP A 220 8.36 16.70 -1.96
N GLN A 221 9.65 16.63 -2.28
CA GLN A 221 10.39 15.40 -2.58
C GLN A 221 11.74 15.42 -1.85
N HIS A 222 11.73 15.48 -0.52
CA HIS A 222 12.99 15.52 0.23
C HIS A 222 13.78 14.22 0.10
N PHE A 223 13.13 13.07 0.31
CA PHE A 223 13.68 11.74 0.10
C PHE A 223 12.65 10.82 -0.55
N GLY A 224 13.07 10.07 -1.58
CA GLY A 224 12.14 9.31 -2.40
C GLY A 224 11.16 10.23 -3.18
N ARG A 225 10.27 9.63 -3.97
CA ARG A 225 9.34 10.36 -4.85
C ARG A 225 7.94 9.80 -4.69
N GLY A 226 6.90 10.58 -4.99
CA GLY A 226 5.51 10.17 -4.93
C GLY A 226 5.22 8.94 -5.79
N GLY A 227 5.91 8.79 -6.93
CA GLY A 227 5.83 7.59 -7.77
C GLY A 227 6.16 6.28 -7.04
N ASN A 228 6.95 6.33 -5.96
CA ASN A 228 7.26 5.16 -5.13
C ASN A 228 6.03 4.61 -4.39
N LEU A 229 5.02 5.45 -4.12
CA LEU A 229 3.81 5.04 -3.39
C LEU A 229 3.03 3.95 -4.12
N ILE A 230 3.11 3.92 -5.45
CA ILE A 230 2.32 3.02 -6.29
C ILE A 230 3.11 1.82 -6.83
N LEU A 231 4.38 1.67 -6.44
CA LEU A 231 5.26 0.58 -6.87
C LEU A 231 4.87 -0.77 -6.26
N PRO A 232 5.32 -1.91 -6.83
CA PRO A 232 5.10 -3.25 -6.25
C PRO A 232 5.66 -3.45 -4.84
N GLY A 233 5.13 -4.47 -4.16
CA GLY A 233 5.56 -4.90 -2.84
C GLY A 233 5.46 -3.81 -1.77
N ARG A 234 6.19 -4.00 -0.67
CA ARG A 234 6.25 -3.08 0.47
C ARG A 234 7.58 -2.34 0.63
N GLY A 235 8.52 -2.54 -0.29
CA GLY A 235 9.86 -1.94 -0.21
C GLY A 235 10.81 -2.64 0.77
N LYS A 236 12.05 -2.16 0.83
CA LYS A 236 13.17 -2.76 1.57
C LYS A 236 13.64 -1.93 2.78
N ASP A 237 13.58 -0.61 2.66
CA ASP A 237 14.05 0.37 3.65
C ASP A 237 13.27 1.68 3.48
N MET A 238 13.68 2.82 4.03
CA MET A 238 12.94 4.09 3.84
C MET A 238 13.10 4.70 2.44
N GLY A 239 14.20 4.42 1.73
CA GLY A 239 14.60 5.10 0.50
C GLY A 239 13.73 4.79 -0.73
N ASP A 240 12.90 3.75 -0.66
CA ASP A 240 11.92 3.38 -1.70
C ASP A 240 10.47 3.71 -1.30
N GLY A 241 10.28 4.68 -0.39
CA GLY A 241 8.98 5.33 -0.12
C GLY A 241 8.94 6.76 -0.67
N TRP A 242 7.96 7.54 -0.22
CA TRP A 242 7.91 9.00 -0.37
C TRP A 242 8.05 9.65 0.99
N GLU A 243 9.02 10.54 1.17
CA GLU A 243 9.28 11.27 2.41
C GLU A 243 9.52 12.75 2.13
N THR A 244 8.82 13.59 2.88
CA THR A 244 8.90 15.04 2.76
C THR A 244 9.80 15.67 3.81
N ARG A 245 10.26 16.89 3.56
CA ARG A 245 11.10 17.63 4.49
C ARG A 245 10.27 17.99 5.73
N ARG A 246 10.84 17.73 6.91
CA ARG A 246 10.26 18.17 8.18
C ARG A 246 9.82 19.63 8.12
N SER A 247 8.53 19.87 8.29
CA SER A 247 7.97 21.20 8.37
C SER A 247 8.25 21.77 9.77
N ARG A 248 8.85 22.96 9.84
CA ARG A 248 8.99 23.75 11.08
C ARG A 248 8.04 24.94 11.06
N GLY A 249 6.78 24.71 10.67
CA GLY A 249 5.83 25.80 10.44
C GLY A 249 6.00 26.51 9.10
N ARG A 250 6.45 25.80 8.05
CA ARG A 250 6.22 26.28 6.68
C ARG A 250 4.72 26.25 6.47
N LEU A 251 4.14 27.45 6.57
CA LEU A 251 2.73 27.78 6.50
C LEU A 251 1.97 27.51 7.81
N GLY A 252 1.85 28.54 8.66
CA GLY A 252 0.77 28.66 9.65
C GLY A 252 -0.65 28.70 9.04
N THR A 253 -0.86 27.96 7.94
CA THR A 253 -2.09 27.76 7.18
C THR A 253 -2.69 26.37 7.40
N GLY A 254 -1.99 25.47 8.11
CA GLY A 254 -2.47 24.09 8.37
C GLY A 254 -2.49 23.19 7.13
N LYS A 255 -1.66 23.45 6.11
CA LYS A 255 -1.60 22.64 4.90
C LYS A 255 -0.42 21.68 4.97
N GLY A 256 -0.71 20.38 5.02
CA GLY A 256 0.27 19.31 4.96
C GLY A 256 0.85 19.11 3.55
N ASP A 257 1.69 18.08 3.40
CA ASP A 257 2.23 17.67 2.12
C ASP A 257 1.25 16.78 1.34
N TRP A 258 1.33 16.78 0.01
CA TRP A 258 0.36 16.07 -0.82
C TRP A 258 0.98 15.39 -2.03
N VAL A 259 0.33 14.33 -2.50
CA VAL A 259 0.60 13.63 -3.77
C VAL A 259 -0.73 13.41 -4.50
N VAL A 260 -0.75 13.68 -5.81
CA VAL A 260 -1.88 13.37 -6.70
C VAL A 260 -1.57 12.14 -7.54
N VAL A 261 -2.39 11.11 -7.37
CA VAL A 261 -2.41 9.89 -8.17
C VAL A 261 -3.54 9.97 -9.19
N LYS A 262 -3.21 9.86 -10.48
CA LYS A 262 -4.17 9.52 -11.52
C LYS A 262 -4.37 8.00 -11.50
N LEU A 263 -5.63 7.59 -11.36
CA LEU A 263 -5.98 6.18 -11.37
C LEU A 263 -5.72 5.58 -12.76
N ALA A 264 -5.46 4.28 -12.79
CA ALA A 264 -5.29 3.49 -14.02
C ALA A 264 -6.41 3.77 -15.05
N GLU A 265 -7.63 3.87 -14.55
CA GLU A 265 -8.81 4.29 -15.28
C GLU A 265 -9.84 4.85 -14.29
N PRO A 266 -10.90 5.54 -14.77
CA PRO A 266 -11.99 5.95 -13.89
C PRO A 266 -12.59 4.75 -13.15
N GLY A 267 -12.76 4.84 -11.82
CA GLY A 267 -13.25 3.71 -11.05
C GLY A 267 -13.83 4.06 -9.68
N TYR A 268 -14.67 3.14 -9.19
CA TYR A 268 -15.35 3.22 -7.90
C TYR A 268 -14.37 2.77 -6.82
N LEU A 269 -14.11 3.61 -5.82
CA LEU A 269 -13.16 3.32 -4.76
C LEU A 269 -13.89 2.95 -3.47
N GLU A 270 -13.50 1.83 -2.87
CA GLU A 270 -14.14 1.30 -1.66
C GLU A 270 -13.19 1.26 -0.48
N TRP A 271 -11.89 1.00 -0.71
CA TRP A 271 -10.89 0.91 0.34
C TRP A 271 -9.59 1.61 -0.02
N VAL A 272 -8.87 2.04 1.00
CA VAL A 272 -7.48 2.47 0.90
C VAL A 272 -6.60 1.68 1.86
N ASP A 273 -5.38 1.37 1.43
CA ASP A 273 -4.27 1.00 2.31
C ASP A 273 -3.19 2.08 2.25
N ILE A 274 -2.87 2.64 3.42
CA ILE A 274 -1.74 3.56 3.60
C ILE A 274 -0.67 2.84 4.42
N ASP A 275 0.35 2.33 3.74
CA ASP A 275 1.45 1.61 4.39
C ASP A 275 2.55 2.61 4.78
N THR A 276 3.01 2.51 6.03
CA THR A 276 4.09 3.31 6.62
C THR A 276 5.32 2.46 6.92
N LEU A 277 5.46 1.29 6.30
CA LEU A 277 6.61 0.41 6.50
C LEU A 277 7.94 1.17 6.39
N HIS A 278 8.86 0.83 7.28
CA HIS A 278 10.16 1.47 7.52
C HIS A 278 10.13 2.90 8.09
N PHE A 279 9.02 3.62 8.03
CA PHE A 279 8.87 4.93 8.67
C PHE A 279 8.44 4.78 10.14
N VAL A 280 9.43 4.72 11.03
CA VAL A 280 9.20 4.48 12.48
C VAL A 280 9.16 5.80 13.27
N GLY A 281 10.10 6.70 13.01
CA GLY A 281 10.22 7.98 13.72
C GLY A 281 9.65 9.17 12.94
N ASN A 282 9.46 8.99 11.64
CA ASN A 282 9.18 10.01 10.63
C ASN A 282 7.96 9.66 9.77
N PHE A 283 7.07 8.78 10.23
CA PHE A 283 5.74 8.62 9.61
C PHE A 283 4.88 9.87 9.85
N PRO A 284 3.90 10.17 8.97
CA PRO A 284 2.99 11.28 9.20
C PRO A 284 2.11 11.06 10.43
N ASN A 285 1.75 12.12 11.12
CA ASN A 285 0.86 12.03 12.27
C ASN A 285 -0.56 11.60 11.86
N SER A 286 -1.01 12.08 10.70
CA SER A 286 -2.31 11.74 10.14
C SER A 286 -2.33 11.94 8.63
N ALA A 287 -3.34 11.39 7.97
CA ALA A 287 -3.58 11.57 6.55
C ALA A 287 -5.07 11.70 6.23
N GLU A 288 -5.38 12.30 5.10
CA GLU A 288 -6.72 12.37 4.51
C GLU A 288 -6.63 12.18 2.99
N LEU A 289 -7.75 11.79 2.36
CA LEU A 289 -7.81 11.58 0.92
C LEU A 289 -8.93 12.40 0.30
N TYR A 290 -8.66 12.88 -0.91
CA TYR A 290 -9.62 13.57 -1.75
C TYR A 290 -9.74 12.90 -3.12
N GLY A 291 -10.95 12.72 -3.62
CA GLY A 291 -11.23 12.26 -4.98
C GLY A 291 -11.69 13.39 -5.89
N ILE A 292 -11.38 13.30 -7.19
CA ILE A 292 -11.92 14.19 -8.22
C ILE A 292 -12.29 13.40 -9.49
N ILE A 293 -13.33 13.88 -10.18
CA ILE A 293 -13.76 13.38 -11.50
C ILE A 293 -13.44 14.47 -12.51
N SER A 294 -12.27 14.39 -13.14
CA SER A 294 -11.83 15.42 -14.07
C SER A 294 -10.74 14.91 -14.98
N ASN A 295 -10.62 15.58 -16.13
CA ASN A 295 -9.43 15.48 -16.98
C ASN A 295 -8.30 16.42 -16.52
N ASP A 296 -8.59 17.34 -15.58
CA ASP A 296 -7.70 18.40 -15.08
C ASP A 296 -7.79 18.53 -13.54
N THR A 297 -6.69 18.82 -12.83
CA THR A 297 -6.60 18.68 -11.36
C THR A 297 -6.98 19.94 -10.56
N ASP A 298 -7.41 21.03 -11.22
CA ASP A 298 -7.38 22.39 -10.66
C ASP A 298 -8.61 22.88 -9.88
N ALA A 299 -9.75 22.15 -9.84
CA ALA A 299 -10.86 22.47 -8.94
C ALA A 299 -11.87 21.31 -8.78
N GLY A 300 -12.42 21.12 -7.57
CA GLY A 300 -13.54 20.18 -7.32
C GLY A 300 -13.24 18.93 -6.49
N TRP A 301 -12.12 18.92 -5.75
CA TRP A 301 -11.75 17.83 -4.84
C TRP A 301 -12.83 17.58 -3.77
N THR A 302 -13.28 16.32 -3.67
CA THR A 302 -14.23 15.85 -2.65
C THR A 302 -13.49 14.98 -1.65
N ARG A 303 -13.65 15.22 -0.35
CA ARG A 303 -13.00 14.39 0.67
C ARG A 303 -13.61 12.98 0.67
N ILE A 304 -12.77 11.96 0.54
CA ILE A 304 -13.15 10.53 0.51
C ILE A 304 -12.59 9.72 1.68
N LEU A 305 -11.60 10.26 2.41
CA LEU A 305 -11.18 9.79 3.73
C LEU A 305 -11.01 11.01 4.64
N ASP A 306 -11.63 10.99 5.82
CA ASP A 306 -11.44 12.03 6.83
C ASP A 306 -10.03 11.98 7.43
N ASN A 307 -9.57 13.09 8.01
CA ASN A 307 -8.25 13.17 8.64
C ASN A 307 -8.10 12.16 9.79
N THR A 308 -7.33 11.11 9.51
CA THR A 308 -7.23 9.91 10.36
C THR A 308 -5.80 9.69 10.81
N LYS A 309 -5.63 9.29 12.08
CA LYS A 309 -4.31 9.01 12.67
C LYS A 309 -3.62 7.84 12.00
N LEU A 310 -2.36 8.05 11.65
CA LEU A 310 -1.46 6.97 11.23
C LEU A 310 -0.54 6.59 12.40
N GLY A 311 0.11 5.44 12.27
CA GLY A 311 1.14 4.96 13.18
C GLY A 311 2.36 4.46 12.43
N PRO A 312 3.42 4.09 13.17
CA PRO A 312 4.69 3.70 12.59
C PRO A 312 4.65 2.29 11.99
N HIS A 313 5.38 2.10 10.89
CA HIS A 313 5.81 0.78 10.41
C HIS A 313 4.68 -0.25 10.22
N ARG A 314 3.52 0.18 9.69
CA ARG A 314 2.35 -0.69 9.52
C ARG A 314 1.42 -0.25 8.39
N HIS A 315 0.54 -1.17 7.99
CA HIS A 315 -0.61 -0.89 7.14
C HIS A 315 -1.69 -0.13 7.88
N HIS A 316 -2.46 0.66 7.14
CA HIS A 316 -3.64 1.35 7.63
C HIS A 316 -4.74 1.20 6.60
N TYR A 317 -5.71 0.35 6.93
CA TYR A 317 -6.83 0.07 6.05
C TYR A 317 -8.05 0.88 6.47
N TYR A 318 -8.63 1.61 5.51
CA TYR A 318 -9.83 2.40 5.74
C TYR A 318 -10.84 2.24 4.61
N GLN A 319 -12.12 2.24 4.98
CA GLN A 319 -13.21 2.33 4.01
C GLN A 319 -13.33 3.77 3.51
N LEU A 320 -13.51 3.94 2.21
CA LEU A 320 -13.68 5.24 1.58
C LEU A 320 -15.16 5.63 1.49
N SER A 321 -15.43 6.93 1.62
CA SER A 321 -16.77 7.47 1.39
C SER A 321 -17.02 7.68 -0.11
N HIS A 322 -18.31 7.80 -0.47
CA HIS A 322 -18.77 7.93 -1.86
C HIS A 322 -18.31 6.80 -2.80
N PRO A 323 -18.51 5.53 -2.42
CA PRO A 323 -18.04 4.41 -3.24
C PRO A 323 -18.83 4.30 -4.56
N ASP A 324 -19.98 4.95 -4.65
CA ASP A 324 -20.82 5.07 -5.86
C ASP A 324 -20.25 6.03 -6.93
N LYS A 325 -19.20 6.80 -6.62
CA LYS A 325 -18.58 7.73 -7.56
C LYS A 325 -17.36 7.12 -8.24
N ALA A 326 -17.33 7.23 -9.57
CA ALA A 326 -16.18 6.81 -10.36
C ALA A 326 -15.13 7.93 -10.43
N TRP A 327 -14.15 7.86 -9.55
CA TRP A 327 -13.06 8.81 -9.45
C TRP A 327 -12.05 8.63 -10.57
N THR A 328 -11.36 9.71 -10.93
CA THR A 328 -10.29 9.69 -11.96
C THR A 328 -8.92 9.93 -11.35
N HIS A 329 -8.87 10.75 -10.29
CA HIS A 329 -7.67 11.07 -9.56
C HIS A 329 -7.99 11.07 -8.06
N VAL A 330 -6.97 10.77 -7.28
CA VAL A 330 -6.99 10.83 -5.82
C VAL A 330 -5.79 11.62 -5.35
N ARG A 331 -6.02 12.52 -4.38
CA ARG A 331 -4.97 13.25 -3.69
C ARG A 331 -4.86 12.72 -2.27
N LEU A 332 -3.66 12.28 -1.90
CA LEU A 332 -3.30 11.96 -0.51
C LEU A 332 -2.68 13.21 0.11
N ASP A 333 -3.21 13.66 1.24
CA ASP A 333 -2.63 14.73 2.05
C ASP A 333 -2.12 14.11 3.36
N ILE A 334 -0.85 14.36 3.70
CA ILE A 334 -0.21 13.92 4.94
C ILE A 334 0.09 15.10 5.84
N HIS A 335 -0.09 14.92 7.15
CA HIS A 335 0.01 16.02 8.12
C HIS A 335 0.96 15.72 9.27
N PRO A 336 1.78 16.70 9.71
CA PRO A 336 2.14 17.91 8.97
C PRO A 336 3.11 17.62 7.80
N ASP A 337 3.85 16.52 7.89
CA ASP A 337 4.89 16.03 6.98
C ASP A 337 5.20 14.58 7.37
N GLY A 338 6.06 13.90 6.63
CA GLY A 338 6.57 12.57 6.98
C GLY A 338 6.75 11.65 5.79
N GLY A 339 6.87 10.36 6.07
CA GLY A 339 7.11 9.32 5.08
C GLY A 339 6.02 8.26 4.97
N VAL A 340 5.59 7.99 3.75
CA VAL A 340 4.62 6.93 3.41
C VAL A 340 5.29 5.95 2.45
N LYS A 341 5.07 4.66 2.67
CA LYS A 341 5.67 3.59 1.89
C LYS A 341 4.87 3.28 0.63
N ARG A 342 3.59 2.96 0.79
CA ARG A 342 2.67 2.65 -0.31
C ARG A 342 1.31 3.28 -0.09
N LEU A 343 0.65 3.55 -1.21
CA LEU A 343 -0.76 3.90 -1.28
C LEU A 343 -1.44 2.91 -2.24
N ARG A 344 -2.43 2.18 -1.74
CA ARG A 344 -3.28 1.30 -2.54
C ARG A 344 -4.71 1.81 -2.50
N LEU A 345 -5.35 1.90 -3.66
CA LEU A 345 -6.73 2.38 -3.81
C LEU A 345 -7.56 1.28 -4.44
N TYR A 346 -8.18 0.47 -3.58
CA TYR A 346 -8.92 -0.70 -3.99
C TYR A 346 -10.34 -0.33 -4.39
N GLY A 347 -10.73 -0.85 -5.54
CA GLY A 347 -11.97 -0.49 -6.17
C GLY A 347 -12.28 -1.31 -7.40
N ARG A 348 -13.16 -0.76 -8.23
CA ARG A 348 -13.62 -1.40 -9.46
C ARG A 348 -13.54 -0.44 -10.64
N PRO A 349 -12.97 -0.86 -11.77
CA PRO A 349 -12.90 -0.03 -12.96
C PRO A 349 -14.29 0.21 -13.54
N LYS A 350 -14.62 1.47 -13.84
CA LYS A 350 -15.94 1.85 -14.38
C LYS A 350 -16.21 1.20 -15.74
N SER A 351 -15.17 0.96 -16.54
CA SER A 351 -15.29 0.31 -17.85
C SER A 351 -15.86 -1.11 -17.77
N GLN A 352 -15.56 -1.84 -16.70
CA GLN A 352 -16.04 -3.21 -16.48
C GLN A 352 -17.35 -3.27 -15.70
N TYR A 353 -17.63 -2.25 -14.89
CA TYR A 353 -18.80 -2.19 -14.02
C TYR A 353 -19.56 -0.87 -14.25
N PRO A 354 -20.39 -0.76 -15.30
CA PRO A 354 -21.03 0.51 -15.67
C PRO A 354 -22.02 1.04 -14.62
N ASP A 355 -22.58 0.17 -13.77
CA ASP A 355 -23.54 0.51 -12.71
C ASP A 355 -23.03 0.02 -11.35
N TYR A 356 -22.73 0.95 -10.45
CA TYR A 356 -22.29 0.63 -9.08
C TYR A 356 -23.40 0.05 -8.21
N SER A 357 -24.66 0.44 -8.44
CA SER A 357 -25.79 0.05 -7.57
C SER A 357 -26.09 -1.44 -7.57
N ALA A 358 -25.64 -2.15 -8.62
CA ALA A 358 -25.76 -3.59 -8.76
C ALA A 358 -24.58 -4.36 -8.14
N LEU A 359 -23.58 -3.68 -7.57
CA LEU A 359 -22.36 -4.30 -7.07
C LEU A 359 -22.48 -4.67 -5.59
N VAL A 360 -21.85 -5.79 -5.23
CA VAL A 360 -21.65 -6.21 -3.85
C VAL A 360 -20.37 -5.55 -3.30
N PRO A 361 -20.31 -5.12 -2.04
CA PRO A 361 -19.07 -4.55 -1.47
C PRO A 361 -17.85 -5.47 -1.64
N LEU A 362 -16.69 -4.87 -1.89
CA LEU A 362 -15.43 -5.58 -2.07
C LEU A 362 -14.93 -6.26 -0.79
N PRO A 363 -14.19 -7.38 -0.92
CA PRO A 363 -13.34 -7.89 0.15
C PRO A 363 -12.32 -6.82 0.63
N HIS A 364 -11.71 -7.06 1.78
CA HIS A 364 -10.84 -6.15 2.49
C HIS A 364 -9.42 -6.42 2.01
N PRO A 365 -8.60 -5.38 1.84
CA PRO A 365 -7.24 -5.50 1.31
C PRO A 365 -6.36 -6.58 1.98
N ALA A 366 -6.44 -6.75 3.30
CA ALA A 366 -5.60 -7.72 4.04
C ALA A 366 -5.84 -9.20 3.66
N GLU A 367 -6.98 -9.55 3.06
CA GLU A 367 -7.23 -10.90 2.57
C GLU A 367 -6.60 -11.14 1.20
N PHE A 368 -6.35 -10.08 0.43
CA PHE A 368 -5.64 -10.13 -0.85
C PHE A 368 -4.12 -10.36 -0.67
N GLU A 369 -3.51 -9.98 0.46
CA GLU A 369 -2.09 -10.27 0.71
C GLU A 369 -1.80 -11.79 0.79
N LYS A 370 -2.82 -12.61 1.06
CA LYS A 370 -2.67 -14.08 1.04
C LYS A 370 -2.70 -14.67 -0.38
N THR A 371 -3.27 -13.98 -1.37
CA THR A 371 -3.49 -14.50 -2.73
C THR A 371 -2.41 -14.12 -3.76
N VAL A 372 -1.55 -13.13 -3.48
CA VAL A 372 -0.46 -12.71 -4.39
C VAL A 372 0.61 -13.81 -4.61
N ASN A 373 0.59 -14.91 -3.85
CA ASN A 373 1.47 -16.07 -4.02
C ASN A 373 0.86 -17.28 -4.76
N GLY A 374 -0.30 -17.16 -5.43
CA GLY A 374 -0.88 -18.29 -6.17
C GLY A 374 -1.83 -17.89 -7.30
N ALA A 375 -1.50 -18.29 -8.53
CA ALA A 375 -2.37 -18.15 -9.71
C ALA A 375 -3.59 -19.12 -9.63
N PRO A 376 -4.72 -18.80 -10.29
CA PRO A 376 -6.05 -19.27 -9.89
C PRO A 376 -6.60 -20.40 -10.78
N ASN A 377 -7.64 -21.11 -10.30
CA ASN A 377 -8.50 -21.97 -11.12
C ASN A 377 -9.98 -21.92 -10.68
N GLY A 378 -10.83 -21.46 -11.62
CA GLY A 378 -12.16 -22.01 -11.94
C GLY A 378 -13.36 -21.74 -11.00
N ILE A 379 -14.34 -20.97 -11.49
CA ILE A 379 -15.71 -20.87 -10.92
C ILE A 379 -16.74 -21.24 -12.00
N SER A 380 -17.82 -21.91 -11.58
CA SER A 380 -19.05 -22.15 -12.35
C SER A 380 -20.23 -21.29 -11.84
N ALA A 381 -21.19 -21.01 -12.71
CA ALA A 381 -22.06 -19.83 -12.73
C ALA A 381 -23.48 -20.00 -12.16
N SER A 382 -24.15 -18.83 -12.04
CA SER A 382 -25.60 -18.53 -12.09
C SER A 382 -26.37 -18.47 -10.76
N HIS A 383 -27.02 -17.34 -10.46
CA HIS A 383 -28.40 -16.95 -10.81
C HIS A 383 -28.63 -15.48 -10.38
N ALA A 384 -29.63 -14.81 -10.97
CA ALA A 384 -30.00 -13.42 -10.68
C ALA A 384 -31.35 -13.38 -9.94
N PRO A 385 -31.56 -12.43 -9.01
CA PRO A 385 -32.91 -11.89 -8.85
C PRO A 385 -33.03 -10.41 -8.44
N SER A 386 -34.29 -10.02 -8.59
CA SER A 386 -35.05 -8.77 -8.39
C SER A 386 -34.83 -7.92 -7.13
N PHE A 387 -35.03 -6.61 -7.31
CA PHE A 387 -35.05 -5.55 -6.30
C PHE A 387 -36.15 -5.68 -5.22
N SER A 388 -35.73 -5.75 -3.96
CA SER A 388 -36.48 -5.26 -2.79
C SER A 388 -35.59 -4.23 -2.06
N ARG A 389 -36.16 -3.28 -1.30
CA ARG A 389 -35.41 -2.25 -0.55
C ARG A 389 -34.23 -2.90 0.19
N SER A 390 -33.01 -2.66 -0.29
CA SER A 390 -31.82 -3.38 0.16
C SER A 390 -31.40 -2.90 1.55
N VAL A 391 -31.44 -3.80 2.52
CA VAL A 391 -30.80 -3.62 3.82
C VAL A 391 -29.30 -3.37 3.62
N PRO A 392 -28.68 -2.37 4.28
CA PRO A 392 -27.28 -2.02 4.05
C PRO A 392 -26.36 -3.19 4.37
N LYS A 393 -25.39 -3.42 3.48
CA LYS A 393 -24.34 -4.44 3.65
C LYS A 393 -23.11 -3.84 4.32
N ILE A 394 -22.66 -4.45 5.41
CA ILE A 394 -21.51 -4.00 6.19
C ILE A 394 -20.38 -5.03 6.04
N PRO A 395 -19.22 -4.67 5.48
CA PRO A 395 -18.09 -5.59 5.38
C PRO A 395 -17.43 -5.79 6.76
N ALA A 396 -17.10 -7.05 7.10
CA ALA A 396 -16.31 -7.42 8.28
C ALA A 396 -14.79 -7.25 8.05
N VAL A 397 -14.21 -6.11 8.44
CA VAL A 397 -12.80 -5.79 8.17
C VAL A 397 -11.85 -6.32 9.26
N PRO A 398 -10.58 -6.68 9.02
CA PRO A 398 -9.64 -7.02 10.07
C PRO A 398 -9.61 -5.99 11.19
N LEU A 399 -9.63 -6.49 12.42
CA LEU A 399 -9.54 -5.67 13.60
C LEU A 399 -8.15 -5.04 13.69
N THR A 400 -8.10 -3.70 13.69
CA THR A 400 -6.88 -2.94 13.98
C THR A 400 -7.11 -1.97 15.13
N PRO A 401 -6.09 -1.68 15.97
CA PRO A 401 -6.22 -0.72 17.06
C PRO A 401 -6.70 0.66 16.61
N SER A 402 -6.24 1.14 15.45
CA SER A 402 -6.61 2.48 14.94
C SER A 402 -8.04 2.55 14.42
N ALA A 403 -8.50 1.52 13.70
CA ALA A 403 -9.88 1.52 13.18
C ALA A 403 -10.91 1.29 14.29
N PHE A 404 -10.52 0.56 15.35
CA PHE A 404 -11.40 0.26 16.49
C PHE A 404 -11.39 1.35 17.58
N ALA A 405 -10.41 2.26 17.59
CA ALA A 405 -10.21 3.28 18.63
C ALA A 405 -11.46 4.10 19.01
N PRO A 406 -12.39 4.46 18.10
CA PRO A 406 -13.61 5.18 18.50
C PRO A 406 -14.56 4.35 19.37
N TYR A 407 -14.50 3.02 19.25
CA TYR A 407 -15.43 2.07 19.87
C TYR A 407 -14.83 1.36 21.08
N GLY A 408 -13.51 1.34 21.19
CA GLY A 408 -12.83 0.57 22.22
C GLY A 408 -11.33 0.45 22.01
N SER A 409 -10.75 -0.55 22.68
CA SER A 409 -9.33 -0.88 22.64
C SER A 409 -9.11 -2.33 22.19
N VAL A 410 -8.03 -2.56 21.47
CA VAL A 410 -7.61 -3.92 21.05
C VAL A 410 -6.50 -4.41 21.97
N ILE A 411 -6.71 -5.58 22.56
CA ILE A 411 -5.79 -6.24 23.49
C ILE A 411 -4.98 -7.26 22.69
N GLN A 412 -3.77 -6.88 22.28
CA GLN A 412 -2.89 -7.75 21.48
C GLN A 412 -1.40 -7.52 21.79
N SER A 413 -0.56 -8.48 21.40
CA SER A 413 0.88 -8.27 21.25
C SER A 413 1.20 -7.74 19.84
N TYR A 414 2.45 -7.32 19.64
CA TYR A 414 2.97 -6.84 18.36
C TYR A 414 4.21 -7.65 17.99
N PRO A 415 4.24 -8.33 16.83
CA PRO A 415 5.42 -9.09 16.39
C PRO A 415 6.67 -8.21 16.23
N ASP A 416 6.50 -6.98 15.74
CA ASP A 416 7.52 -5.94 15.78
C ASP A 416 7.10 -4.85 16.78
N GLU A 417 7.84 -4.72 17.88
CA GLU A 417 7.59 -3.72 18.93
C GLU A 417 7.59 -2.28 18.42
N ARG A 418 8.27 -2.00 17.29
CA ARG A 418 8.30 -0.67 16.67
C ARG A 418 6.96 -0.29 16.03
N SER A 419 6.11 -1.27 15.74
CA SER A 419 4.77 -1.06 15.18
C SER A 419 3.70 -0.77 16.24
N ALA A 420 4.04 -0.98 17.52
CA ALA A 420 3.12 -0.69 18.62
C ALA A 420 2.89 0.83 18.74
N PRO A 421 1.63 1.27 19.02
CA PRO A 421 1.34 2.63 19.46
C PRO A 421 2.31 3.13 20.54
N LYS A 422 2.78 4.38 20.42
CA LYS A 422 3.82 4.94 21.29
C LYS A 422 3.40 5.01 22.76
N GLU A 423 2.10 5.05 22.99
CA GLU A 423 1.48 5.09 24.31
C GLU A 423 1.61 3.75 25.06
N ILE A 424 1.79 2.65 24.32
CA ILE A 424 1.94 1.30 24.88
C ILE A 424 3.36 1.14 25.40
N LYS A 425 3.48 1.03 26.72
CA LYS A 425 4.78 0.77 27.37
C LYS A 425 5.11 -0.71 27.26
N ILE A 426 6.10 -1.05 26.44
CA ILE A 426 6.61 -2.42 26.29
C ILE A 426 7.82 -2.60 27.20
N LYS A 427 7.82 -3.65 28.02
CA LYS A 427 8.92 -3.99 28.92
C LYS A 427 9.41 -5.40 28.65
N THR A 428 10.73 -5.58 28.56
CA THR A 428 11.33 -6.91 28.67
C THR A 428 11.21 -7.39 30.11
N VAL A 429 10.60 -8.55 30.30
CA VAL A 429 10.38 -9.17 31.62
C VAL A 429 10.83 -10.63 31.59
N ASN A 430 10.69 -11.34 32.71
CA ASN A 430 11.05 -12.76 32.84
C ASN A 430 12.50 -13.05 32.40
N PHE A 431 13.47 -12.28 32.91
CA PHE A 431 14.90 -12.46 32.61
C PHE A 431 15.24 -12.40 31.11
N GLY A 432 14.48 -11.63 30.32
CA GLY A 432 14.72 -11.48 28.88
C GLY A 432 13.80 -12.32 27.99
N THR A 433 13.05 -13.26 28.58
CA THR A 433 12.27 -14.26 27.82
C THR A 433 10.88 -13.82 27.42
N ALA A 434 10.37 -12.70 27.94
CA ALA A 434 9.03 -12.23 27.64
C ALA A 434 8.97 -10.72 27.42
N ARG A 435 7.96 -10.29 26.65
CA ARG A 435 7.61 -8.88 26.47
C ARG A 435 6.24 -8.60 27.11
N LYS A 436 6.21 -7.60 27.99
CA LYS A 436 5.00 -7.13 28.66
C LYS A 436 4.50 -5.85 27.98
N PHE A 437 3.36 -5.94 27.30
CA PHE A 437 2.64 -4.80 26.73
C PHE A 437 1.68 -4.25 27.80
N ASN A 438 1.94 -3.05 28.31
CA ASN A 438 1.19 -2.49 29.45
C ASN A 438 0.06 -1.57 28.98
N HIS A 439 -1.05 -1.55 29.73
CA HIS A 439 -2.17 -0.62 29.57
C HIS A 439 -2.83 -0.68 28.17
N LEU A 440 -3.06 -1.90 27.65
CA LEU A 440 -3.67 -2.11 26.33
C LEU A 440 -5.15 -1.70 26.27
N ALA A 441 -5.87 -1.79 27.38
CA ALA A 441 -7.26 -1.36 27.49
C ALA A 441 -7.52 -0.82 28.91
N PRO A 442 -8.32 0.24 29.07
CA PRO A 442 -8.81 0.67 30.37
C PRO A 442 -9.88 -0.31 30.90
N VAL A 443 -10.09 -0.31 32.22
CA VAL A 443 -11.15 -1.07 32.88
C VAL A 443 -11.91 -0.06 33.74
N GLU A 444 -13.09 0.34 33.28
CA GLU A 444 -13.81 1.51 33.81
C GLU A 444 -15.25 1.16 34.21
N TYR A 445 -15.72 1.86 35.23
CA TYR A 445 -17.10 1.85 35.71
C TYR A 445 -17.56 3.28 35.98
N VAL A 446 -18.77 3.61 35.54
CA VAL A 446 -19.42 4.90 35.75
C VAL A 446 -20.71 4.65 36.50
N ALA A 447 -20.82 5.14 37.74
CA ALA A 447 -22.01 4.93 38.55
C ALA A 447 -23.27 5.48 37.84
N PRO A 448 -24.36 4.69 37.76
CA PRO A 448 -25.59 5.15 37.14
C PRO A 448 -26.20 6.37 37.85
N PRO A 449 -26.83 7.32 37.13
CA PRO A 449 -27.48 8.47 37.75
C PRO A 449 -28.59 8.05 38.72
N ALA A 450 -28.63 8.69 39.89
CA ALA A 450 -29.65 8.44 40.90
C ALA A 450 -31.07 8.67 40.33
N GLY A 451 -31.99 7.75 40.61
CA GLY A 451 -33.39 7.84 40.21
C GLY A 451 -33.71 7.43 38.77
N ARG A 452 -32.72 7.16 37.91
CA ARG A 452 -32.95 6.73 36.51
C ARG A 452 -33.74 5.42 36.40
N PHE A 453 -33.48 4.49 37.31
CA PHE A 453 -34.11 3.16 37.31
C PHE A 453 -35.30 3.08 38.28
N GLY A 454 -36.19 4.09 38.23
CA GLY A 454 -37.45 4.09 38.98
C GLY A 454 -37.29 4.16 40.51
N GLY A 455 -36.20 4.74 41.00
CA GLY A 455 -35.92 4.86 42.43
C GLY A 455 -35.50 3.55 43.13
N LYS A 456 -35.18 2.50 42.38
CA LYS A 456 -34.53 1.29 42.93
C LYS A 456 -33.13 1.64 43.45
N ASP A 457 -32.77 1.10 44.60
CA ASP A 457 -31.38 1.11 45.07
C ASP A 457 -30.55 0.21 44.15
N VAL A 458 -29.73 0.83 43.29
CA VAL A 458 -28.81 0.12 42.39
C VAL A 458 -27.49 -0.09 43.15
N PRO A 459 -27.05 -1.34 43.38
CA PRO A 459 -25.77 -1.61 44.01
C PRO A 459 -24.61 -1.04 43.20
N GLU A 460 -23.50 -0.74 43.87
CA GLU A 460 -22.26 -0.38 43.19
C GLU A 460 -21.76 -1.56 42.34
N GLY A 461 -21.37 -1.27 41.10
CA GLY A 461 -20.84 -2.27 40.17
C GLY A 461 -19.55 -2.88 40.71
N GLN A 462 -19.42 -4.20 40.61
CA GLN A 462 -18.20 -4.92 40.96
C GLN A 462 -17.57 -5.54 39.72
N VAL A 463 -16.24 -5.57 39.67
CA VAL A 463 -15.53 -6.28 38.59
C VAL A 463 -15.90 -7.75 38.63
N ASN A 464 -16.44 -8.24 37.54
CA ASN A 464 -16.70 -9.64 37.28
C ASN A 464 -15.71 -10.16 36.23
N PHE A 465 -15.08 -11.29 36.55
CA PHE A 465 -14.35 -12.12 35.62
C PHE A 465 -15.18 -13.36 35.34
N CYS A 466 -15.76 -13.44 34.16
CA CYS A 466 -16.59 -14.56 33.74
C CYS A 466 -16.10 -15.14 32.42
N VAL A 467 -16.59 -16.33 32.06
CA VAL A 467 -16.21 -17.01 30.82
C VAL A 467 -17.46 -17.19 29.98
N PHE A 468 -17.39 -16.71 28.75
CA PHE A 468 -18.41 -16.93 27.74
C PHE A 468 -17.96 -18.09 26.86
N ARG A 469 -18.74 -19.18 26.87
CA ARG A 469 -18.60 -20.26 25.90
C ARG A 469 -19.52 -20.01 24.74
N CYS A 470 -18.97 -19.49 23.64
CA CYS A 470 -19.72 -19.21 22.43
C CYS A 470 -19.79 -20.46 21.56
N GLU A 471 -21.01 -20.89 21.24
CA GLU A 471 -21.21 -21.85 20.17
C GLU A 471 -20.80 -21.21 18.83
N PRO A 472 -20.17 -21.97 17.92
CA PRO A 472 -19.84 -21.46 16.61
C PRO A 472 -21.11 -21.05 15.87
N GLN A 473 -21.17 -19.78 15.46
CA GLN A 473 -22.24 -19.26 14.62
C GLN A 473 -21.74 -19.23 13.17
N ASN A 474 -21.72 -20.41 12.57
CA ASN A 474 -21.45 -20.58 11.15
C ASN A 474 -22.54 -19.88 10.34
N GLY A 475 -22.11 -19.07 9.36
CA GLY A 475 -22.93 -18.12 8.60
C GLY A 475 -24.41 -18.51 8.46
N VAL A 476 -25.29 -17.71 9.07
CA VAL A 476 -26.75 -17.91 9.04
C VAL A 476 -27.26 -17.93 7.59
N ARG A 477 -26.53 -17.27 6.68
CA ARG A 477 -26.73 -17.30 5.22
C ARG A 477 -25.39 -17.27 4.49
N ARG A 478 -25.37 -17.77 3.25
CA ARG A 478 -24.28 -17.52 2.29
C ARG A 478 -24.81 -16.64 1.17
N SER A 479 -24.02 -15.67 0.74
CA SER A 479 -24.33 -14.86 -0.44
C SER A 479 -24.21 -15.70 -1.72
N GLU A 480 -24.71 -15.17 -2.85
CA GLU A 480 -24.53 -15.80 -4.17
C GLU A 480 -23.04 -15.97 -4.55
N ALA A 481 -22.17 -15.15 -3.97
CA ALA A 481 -20.71 -15.25 -4.13
C ALA A 481 -20.05 -16.24 -3.13
N GLY A 482 -20.84 -16.98 -2.34
CA GLY A 482 -20.36 -17.98 -1.39
C GLY A 482 -19.88 -17.43 -0.04
N LYS A 483 -19.84 -16.11 0.14
CA LYS A 483 -19.42 -15.42 1.37
C LYS A 483 -20.43 -15.63 2.50
N GLN A 484 -19.98 -15.79 3.74
CA GLN A 484 -20.89 -15.89 4.87
C GLN A 484 -21.55 -14.54 5.18
N GLN A 485 -22.79 -14.59 5.67
CA GLN A 485 -23.59 -13.40 6.01
C GLN A 485 -24.23 -13.55 7.39
N TRP A 486 -24.25 -12.44 8.14
CA TRP A 486 -24.88 -12.33 9.45
C TRP A 486 -25.87 -11.18 9.47
N ASP A 487 -27.13 -11.49 9.76
CA ASP A 487 -28.18 -10.49 9.92
C ASP A 487 -28.01 -9.74 11.25
N VAL A 488 -27.93 -8.41 11.20
CA VAL A 488 -27.94 -7.56 12.38
C VAL A 488 -29.39 -7.27 12.76
N LYS A 489 -29.86 -7.91 13.84
CA LYS A 489 -31.23 -7.79 14.36
C LYS A 489 -31.30 -7.25 15.78
N VAL A 490 -30.15 -7.22 16.44
CA VAL A 490 -30.01 -6.81 17.83
C VAL A 490 -28.65 -6.13 18.01
N LEU A 491 -28.64 -5.11 18.85
CA LEU A 491 -27.42 -4.58 19.46
C LEU A 491 -27.65 -4.51 20.95
N GLU A 492 -26.58 -4.64 21.71
CA GLU A 492 -26.57 -4.47 23.16
C GLU A 492 -25.49 -3.46 23.55
N ARG A 493 -25.61 -2.87 24.74
CA ARG A 493 -24.56 -2.02 25.30
C ARG A 493 -24.43 -2.22 26.79
N HIS A 494 -23.22 -2.02 27.27
CA HIS A 494 -22.91 -1.81 28.68
C HIS A 494 -22.73 -0.30 28.91
N GLU A 495 -23.80 0.38 29.29
CA GLU A 495 -23.81 1.86 29.37
C GLU A 495 -22.89 2.41 30.46
N PHE A 496 -22.57 1.62 31.48
CA PHE A 496 -21.84 2.05 32.67
C PHE A 496 -20.52 1.33 32.89
N SER A 497 -20.12 0.43 31.98
CA SER A 497 -18.91 -0.37 32.12
C SER A 497 -18.22 -0.54 30.78
N THR A 498 -16.89 -0.55 30.79
CA THR A 498 -16.14 -1.21 29.72
C THR A 498 -16.43 -2.71 29.77
N GLN A 499 -16.46 -3.37 28.63
CA GLN A 499 -16.56 -4.83 28.57
C GLN A 499 -15.45 -5.37 27.68
N ALA A 500 -14.58 -6.20 28.25
CA ALA A 500 -13.50 -6.84 27.54
C ALA A 500 -13.78 -8.30 27.27
N PHE A 501 -13.43 -8.78 26.08
CA PHE A 501 -13.44 -10.18 25.70
C PHE A 501 -12.06 -10.60 25.19
N VAL A 502 -11.47 -11.62 25.81
CA VAL A 502 -10.15 -12.14 25.47
C VAL A 502 -10.27 -13.63 25.12
N PRO A 503 -9.95 -14.05 23.89
CA PRO A 503 -9.97 -15.46 23.52
C PRO A 503 -9.05 -16.29 24.43
N MET A 504 -9.55 -17.40 24.98
CA MET A 504 -8.80 -18.25 25.92
C MET A 504 -8.04 -19.41 25.26
N GLY A 505 -7.86 -19.37 23.93
CA GLY A 505 -7.34 -20.49 23.15
C GLY A 505 -8.42 -21.53 22.83
N GLY A 506 -8.21 -22.31 21.78
CA GLY A 506 -9.20 -23.25 21.24
C GLY A 506 -9.01 -23.56 19.76
N ALA A 507 -8.34 -22.67 19.03
CA ALA A 507 -8.09 -22.84 17.61
C ALA A 507 -6.60 -23.03 17.30
N LYS A 508 -6.30 -23.81 16.25
CA LYS A 508 -4.95 -23.92 15.70
C LYS A 508 -4.51 -22.58 15.12
N GLU A 509 -3.21 -22.37 15.00
CA GLU A 509 -2.66 -21.16 14.37
C GLU A 509 -3.28 -20.97 12.97
N GLY A 510 -4.01 -19.85 12.77
CA GLY A 510 -4.75 -19.56 11.54
C GLY A 510 -6.24 -19.96 11.54
N GLU A 511 -6.72 -20.62 12.59
CA GLU A 511 -8.14 -20.92 12.84
C GLU A 511 -8.65 -20.08 14.03
N GLY A 512 -9.96 -19.87 14.19
CA GLY A 512 -10.55 -19.26 15.40
C GLY A 512 -10.82 -17.76 15.36
N ASN A 513 -11.21 -17.23 14.21
CA ASN A 513 -11.65 -15.84 14.11
C ASN A 513 -13.00 -15.64 14.79
N TYR A 514 -13.29 -14.39 15.17
CA TYR A 514 -14.60 -13.98 15.65
C TYR A 514 -14.95 -12.59 15.13
N LEU A 515 -16.25 -12.33 14.99
CA LEU A 515 -16.78 -11.09 14.47
C LEU A 515 -17.14 -10.15 15.62
N VAL A 516 -16.75 -8.89 15.47
CA VAL A 516 -17.00 -7.78 16.39
C VAL A 516 -17.79 -6.71 15.63
N LEU A 517 -19.05 -6.51 15.97
CA LEU A 517 -19.88 -5.47 15.35
C LEU A 517 -20.16 -4.37 16.37
N VAL A 518 -19.96 -3.12 15.98
CA VAL A 518 -20.06 -1.95 16.89
C VAL A 518 -20.74 -0.76 16.22
N ALA A 519 -21.42 0.05 17.02
CA ALA A 519 -21.98 1.34 16.65
C ALA A 519 -21.83 2.33 17.82
N LEU A 520 -21.64 3.61 17.50
CA LEU A 520 -21.63 4.67 18.49
C LEU A 520 -23.06 5.04 18.90
N PRO A 521 -23.26 5.55 20.12
CA PRO A 521 -24.54 6.12 20.53
C PRO A 521 -24.81 7.43 19.77
N GLY A 522 -26.03 7.59 19.28
CA GLY A 522 -26.55 8.84 18.72
C GLY A 522 -26.93 9.84 19.82
N PRO A 523 -27.40 11.05 19.43
CA PRO A 523 -27.77 12.11 20.37
C PRO A 523 -28.90 11.75 21.34
N ASP A 524 -29.75 10.81 20.97
CA ASP A 524 -30.85 10.26 21.78
C ASP A 524 -30.43 9.02 22.60
N GLY A 525 -29.15 8.65 22.53
CA GLY A 525 -28.58 7.46 23.16
C GLY A 525 -28.86 6.16 22.42
N GLN A 526 -29.68 6.14 21.36
CA GLN A 526 -29.91 4.95 20.54
C GLN A 526 -28.71 4.67 19.62
N PRO A 527 -28.54 3.45 19.06
CA PRO A 527 -27.41 3.19 18.17
C PRO A 527 -27.50 4.04 16.90
N ASP A 528 -26.44 4.80 16.60
CA ASP A 528 -26.29 5.48 15.32
C ASP A 528 -25.81 4.49 14.25
N LEU A 529 -26.75 3.95 13.48
CA LEU A 529 -26.48 2.95 12.45
C LEU A 529 -25.55 3.45 11.33
N SER A 530 -25.36 4.76 11.16
CA SER A 530 -24.38 5.29 10.18
C SER A 530 -22.93 5.01 10.61
N THR A 531 -22.72 4.84 11.91
CA THR A 531 -21.42 4.50 12.52
C THR A 531 -21.21 3.00 12.67
N LEU A 532 -22.15 2.17 12.20
CA LEU A 532 -22.05 0.72 12.30
C LEU A 532 -20.83 0.20 11.54
N ARG A 533 -19.96 -0.56 12.22
CA ARG A 533 -18.75 -1.17 11.65
C ARG A 533 -18.61 -2.60 12.15
N ALA A 534 -18.15 -3.48 11.28
CA ALA A 534 -17.90 -4.89 11.60
C ALA A 534 -16.41 -5.18 11.46
N PHE A 535 -15.84 -5.92 12.42
CA PHE A 535 -14.44 -6.27 12.48
C PHE A 535 -14.22 -7.77 12.63
N MET A 536 -13.37 -8.35 11.78
CA MET A 536 -12.84 -9.70 11.90
C MET A 536 -11.63 -9.70 12.84
N ALA A 537 -11.83 -10.21 14.05
CA ALA A 537 -10.77 -10.35 15.05
C ALA A 537 -10.15 -11.75 14.98
N SER A 538 -8.83 -11.85 15.12
CA SER A 538 -8.15 -13.15 15.20
C SER A 538 -8.24 -13.75 16.61
N HIS A 539 -7.95 -15.04 16.73
CA HIS A 539 -7.83 -15.73 18.01
C HIS A 539 -6.75 -15.15 18.95
N SER A 540 -5.85 -14.31 18.45
CA SER A 540 -4.77 -13.67 19.23
C SER A 540 -5.08 -12.23 19.64
N GLN A 541 -6.24 -11.72 19.24
CA GLN A 541 -6.70 -10.38 19.58
C GLN A 541 -7.86 -10.51 20.57
N GLY A 542 -7.74 -9.82 21.71
CA GLY A 542 -8.89 -9.48 22.55
C GLY A 542 -9.41 -8.08 22.20
N ILE A 543 -10.63 -7.78 22.62
CA ILE A 543 -11.23 -6.45 22.51
C ILE A 543 -11.70 -5.96 23.87
N SER A 544 -11.82 -4.64 24.01
CA SER A 544 -12.54 -4.01 25.11
C SER A 544 -13.36 -2.84 24.58
N TYR A 545 -14.68 -2.94 24.68
CA TYR A 545 -15.57 -1.85 24.31
C TYR A 545 -15.45 -0.70 25.32
N HIS A 546 -15.52 0.53 24.82
CA HIS A 546 -15.71 1.68 25.69
C HIS A 546 -17.09 1.64 26.34
N VAL A 547 -17.20 2.34 27.47
CA VAL A 547 -18.48 2.60 28.14
C VAL A 547 -19.48 3.17 27.12
N ASN A 548 -20.72 2.67 27.12
CA ASN A 548 -21.82 3.20 26.30
C ASN A 548 -21.70 2.98 24.77
N VAL A 549 -20.80 2.10 24.33
CA VAL A 549 -20.76 1.67 22.92
C VAL A 549 -21.76 0.55 22.69
N TRP A 550 -22.51 0.65 21.58
CA TRP A 550 -23.39 -0.43 21.13
C TRP A 550 -22.58 -1.47 20.39
N HIS A 551 -22.85 -2.75 20.66
CA HIS A 551 -22.20 -3.85 19.98
C HIS A 551 -23.18 -5.01 19.76
N HIS A 552 -22.87 -5.87 18.80
CA HIS A 552 -23.58 -7.15 18.69
C HIS A 552 -23.01 -8.14 19.70
N PRO A 553 -23.80 -9.11 20.19
CA PRO A 553 -23.26 -10.28 20.88
C PRO A 553 -22.15 -10.94 20.06
N LEU A 554 -21.07 -11.41 20.70
CA LEU A 554 -19.93 -12.01 19.99
C LEU A 554 -20.36 -13.16 19.08
N ILE A 555 -19.82 -13.18 17.86
CA ILE A 555 -20.06 -14.25 16.88
C ILE A 555 -18.74 -15.00 16.67
N SER A 556 -18.66 -16.23 17.18
CA SER A 556 -17.52 -17.12 16.95
C SER A 556 -17.62 -17.77 15.57
N LEU A 557 -16.54 -17.75 14.77
CA LEU A 557 -16.51 -18.16 13.36
C LEU A 557 -15.72 -19.46 13.08
N GLY A 558 -15.43 -20.24 14.11
CA GLY A 558 -14.75 -21.54 13.99
C GLY A 558 -15.71 -22.73 13.83
N ASN A 559 -15.16 -23.94 13.68
CA ASN A 559 -15.96 -25.18 13.72
C ASN A 559 -16.23 -25.67 15.14
N ASP A 560 -15.47 -25.16 16.12
CA ASP A 560 -15.53 -25.55 17.52
C ASP A 560 -16.00 -24.38 18.40
N LYS A 561 -16.37 -24.72 19.65
CA LYS A 561 -16.73 -23.72 20.67
C LYS A 561 -15.53 -22.85 21.00
N GLN A 562 -15.76 -21.54 21.12
CA GLN A 562 -14.72 -20.60 21.53
C GLN A 562 -15.05 -20.04 22.91
N ASP A 563 -14.13 -20.21 23.84
CA ASP A 563 -14.21 -19.60 25.16
C ASP A 563 -13.54 -18.22 25.15
N PHE A 564 -14.21 -17.24 25.74
CA PHE A 564 -13.70 -15.89 25.96
C PHE A 564 -13.71 -15.59 27.46
N ALA A 565 -12.58 -15.14 27.98
CA ALA A 565 -12.56 -14.46 29.27
C ALA A 565 -13.22 -13.09 29.09
N CYS A 566 -14.26 -12.81 29.86
CA CYS A 566 -14.94 -11.54 29.90
C CYS A 566 -14.59 -10.79 31.19
N ILE A 567 -14.23 -9.51 31.06
CA ILE A 567 -14.02 -8.60 32.18
C ILE A 567 -15.01 -7.44 32.03
N VAL A 568 -15.89 -7.27 33.01
CA VAL A 568 -16.96 -6.27 33.02
C VAL A 568 -17.32 -5.90 34.46
N TYR A 569 -17.86 -4.71 34.70
CA TYR A 569 -18.49 -4.39 35.98
C TYR A 569 -19.98 -4.74 35.92
N GLU A 570 -20.46 -5.42 36.96
CA GLU A 570 -21.87 -5.76 37.11
C GLU A 570 -22.38 -5.33 38.48
N THR A 571 -23.57 -4.72 38.48
CA THR A 571 -24.33 -4.35 39.67
C THR A 571 -25.19 -5.51 40.19
N GLY A 572 -25.42 -6.53 39.35
CA GLY A 572 -26.35 -7.62 39.60
C GLY A 572 -27.79 -7.27 39.25
N VAL A 573 -28.02 -6.11 38.63
CA VAL A 573 -29.33 -5.64 38.15
C VAL A 573 -29.31 -5.67 36.62
N PRO A 574 -29.96 -6.66 35.97
CA PRO A 574 -29.80 -6.90 34.53
C PRO A 574 -30.06 -5.68 33.63
N GLU A 575 -31.10 -4.89 33.92
CA GLU A 575 -31.45 -3.70 33.14
C GLU A 575 -30.48 -2.51 33.31
N VAL A 576 -29.61 -2.55 34.32
CA VAL A 576 -28.51 -1.60 34.51
C VAL A 576 -27.24 -2.11 33.83
N ASP A 577 -26.99 -3.41 33.96
CA ASP A 577 -25.76 -4.04 33.51
C ASP A 577 -25.70 -4.15 31.99
N CYS A 578 -26.82 -4.42 31.31
CA CYS A 578 -26.88 -4.50 29.86
C CYS A 578 -28.23 -3.99 29.31
N GLU A 579 -28.16 -3.09 28.34
CA GLU A 579 -29.33 -2.66 27.56
C GLU A 579 -29.33 -3.37 26.21
N ILE A 580 -30.44 -4.03 25.87
CA ILE A 580 -30.61 -4.75 24.61
C ILE A 580 -31.63 -4.02 23.74
N LYS A 581 -31.25 -3.69 22.51
CA LYS A 581 -32.10 -3.09 21.48
C LYS A 581 -32.39 -4.10 20.37
N TRP A 582 -33.64 -4.54 20.30
CA TRP A 582 -34.17 -5.27 19.15
C TRP A 582 -34.74 -4.28 18.13
N PHE A 583 -34.54 -4.55 16.84
CA PHE A 583 -35.07 -3.73 15.76
C PHE A 583 -36.40 -4.30 15.23
N GLU A 584 -37.49 -3.55 15.39
CA GLU A 584 -38.86 -3.99 15.06
C GLU A 584 -39.07 -4.25 13.55
N GLU A 585 -38.31 -3.56 12.69
CA GLU A 585 -38.33 -3.76 11.22
C GLU A 585 -37.56 -5.00 10.75
N GLY A 586 -36.93 -5.75 11.66
CA GLY A 586 -36.15 -6.96 11.35
C GLY A 586 -34.65 -6.69 11.17
N THR A 587 -34.06 -7.19 10.09
CA THR A 587 -32.62 -7.03 9.81
C THR A 587 -32.31 -5.59 9.40
N VAL A 588 -31.52 -4.86 10.20
CA VAL A 588 -31.15 -3.46 9.91
C VAL A 588 -29.84 -3.32 9.14
N ALA A 589 -29.00 -4.35 9.15
CA ALA A 589 -27.80 -4.45 8.34
C ALA A 589 -27.47 -5.94 8.10
N VAL A 590 -26.75 -6.24 7.02
CA VAL A 590 -26.20 -7.58 6.79
C VAL A 590 -24.69 -7.47 6.81
N VAL A 591 -24.04 -8.12 7.78
CA VAL A 591 -22.59 -8.23 7.79
C VAL A 591 -22.18 -9.29 6.79
N GLU A 592 -21.25 -8.98 5.90
CA GLU A 592 -20.72 -9.93 4.93
C GLU A 592 -19.29 -10.27 5.30
N GLU A 593 -18.99 -11.58 5.35
CA GLU A 593 -17.63 -12.10 5.37
C GLU A 593 -16.95 -11.57 4.14
N VAL A 594 -15.78 -11.03 4.37
CA VAL A 594 -15.09 -10.26 3.39
C VAL A 594 -14.39 -11.21 2.42
#